data_AF-A0A2M6YL51-F1
#
_entry.id   AF-A0A2M6YL51-F1
#
_cell.length_a   1.000
_cell.length_b   1.000
_cell.length_c   1.000
_cell.angle_alpha   90.00
_cell.angle_beta   90.00
_cell.angle_gamma   90.00
#
_symmetry.space_group_name_H-M   'P 1'
#
loop_
_entity.id
_entity.type
_entity.pdbx_description
1 polymer ?
#
loop_
_entity_poly.entity_id
_entity_poly.type
_entity_poly.pdbx_seq_one_letter_code
_entity_poly.pdbx_strand_id
1 'polypeptide(L)' 'MHGYRVETTVSSQGSLIIKGLPFQAGDKVEVIIRRHKHGERKNTCYPLRGKPIRYADPFGSVGEEDWETLR' A
#
# COMPACT_ATOMS: atom_id res chain seq x y z
N MET A 1 0.69 -9.24 -18.22
CA MET A 1 1.38 -7.95 -18.42
C MET A 1 2.28 -7.73 -17.21
N HIS A 2 3.61 -7.76 -17.39
CA HIS A 2 4.56 -7.58 -16.29
C HIS A 2 5.03 -6.11 -16.28
N GLY A 3 4.79 -5.41 -15.17
CA GLY A 3 5.20 -4.01 -15.01
C GLY A 3 6.35 -3.92 -14.02
N TYR A 4 7.43 -3.24 -14.39
CA TYR A 4 8.53 -2.93 -13.47
C TYR A 4 8.33 -1.51 -12.91
N ARG A 5 8.25 -1.38 -11.59
CA ARG A 5 8.09 -0.08 -10.92
C ARG A 5 9.38 0.28 -10.20
N VAL A 6 9.93 1.44 -10.53
CA VAL A 6 11.05 2.06 -9.81
C VAL A 6 10.55 3.36 -9.20
N GLU A 7 10.80 3.55 -7.90
CA GLU A 7 10.56 4.82 -7.22
C GLU A 7 11.87 5.60 -7.13
N THR A 8 11.86 6.83 -7.63
CA THR A 8 13.01 7.72 -7.53
C THR A 8 12.54 9.16 -7.39
N THR A 9 13.38 9.98 -6.77
CA THR A 9 13.16 11.43 -6.66
C THR A 9 13.72 12.12 -7.90
N VAL A 10 12.97 13.08 -8.43
CA VAL A 10 13.43 13.93 -9.53
C VAL A 10 14.52 14.86 -8.99
N SER A 11 15.65 14.96 -9.69
CA SER A 11 16.74 15.87 -9.32
C SER A 11 16.33 17.34 -9.44
N SER A 12 17.07 18.26 -8.82
CA SER A 12 16.83 19.71 -8.92
C SER A 12 16.91 20.24 -10.36
N GLN A 13 17.60 19.53 -11.25
CA GLN A 13 17.71 19.84 -12.67
C GLN A 13 16.54 19.30 -13.50
N GLY A 14 15.48 18.78 -12.87
CA GLY A 14 14.30 18.23 -13.55
C GLY A 14 14.55 16.91 -14.29
N SER A 15 15.73 16.31 -14.14
CA SER A 15 16.12 15.06 -14.80
C SER A 15 15.96 13.86 -13.87
N LEU A 16 15.62 12.71 -14.45
CA LEU A 16 15.42 11.44 -13.75
C LEU A 16 16.22 10.33 -14.47
N ILE A 17 17.09 9.65 -13.72
CA ILE A 17 17.95 8.58 -14.25
C ILE A 17 17.53 7.27 -13.61
N ILE A 18 17.01 6.33 -14.41
CA ILE A 18 16.67 4.97 -13.97
C ILE A 18 17.81 4.05 -14.37
N LYS A 19 18.41 3.35 -13.40
CA LYS A 19 19.52 2.40 -13.63
C LYS A 19 19.06 0.97 -13.36
N GLY A 20 19.66 0.01 -14.05
CA GLY A 20 19.46 -1.43 -13.80
C GLY A 20 18.08 -1.95 -14.20
N LEU A 21 17.48 -1.43 -15.27
CA LEU A 21 16.25 -1.99 -15.81
C LEU A 21 16.53 -3.40 -16.37
N PRO A 22 15.64 -4.38 -16.15
CA PRO A 22 15.81 -5.76 -16.64
C PRO A 22 15.41 -5.89 -18.12
N PHE A 23 15.81 -4.94 -18.96
CA PHE A 23 15.55 -4.91 -20.40
C PHE A 23 16.86 -4.97 -21.16
N GLN A 24 16.83 -5.56 -22.35
CA GLN A 24 17.98 -5.67 -23.22
C GLN A 24 18.12 -4.45 -24.13
N ALA A 25 19.33 -4.27 -24.69
CA ALA A 25 19.55 -3.23 -25.68
C ALA A 25 18.68 -3.49 -26.92
N GLY A 26 17.88 -2.48 -27.31
CA GLY A 26 16.96 -2.58 -28.44
C GLY A 26 15.49 -2.81 -28.02
N ASP A 27 15.22 -3.12 -26.76
CA ASP A 27 13.84 -3.27 -26.28
C ASP A 27 13.11 -1.93 -26.30
N LYS A 28 11.90 -1.94 -26.89
CA LYS A 28 11.00 -0.78 -26.85
C LYS A 28 10.24 -0.80 -25.53
N VAL A 29 10.45 0.21 -24.71
CA VAL A 29 9.81 0.35 -23.39
C VAL A 29 8.91 1.58 -23.33
N GLU A 30 7.83 1.48 -22.56
CA GLU A 30 6.95 2.61 -22.22
C GLU A 30 7.25 3.06 -20.78
N VAL A 31 7.40 4.38 -20.58
CA VAL A 31 7.66 4.96 -19.26
C VAL A 31 6.48 5.81 -18.83
N ILE A 32 5.83 5.45 -17.72
CA ILE A 32 4.70 6.18 -17.16
C ILE A 32 5.15 6.88 -15.88
N ILE A 33 5.21 8.22 -15.92
CA ILE A 33 5.57 9.04 -14.75
C ILE A 33 4.29 9.53 -14.09
N ARG A 34 4.12 9.24 -12.80
CA ARG A 34 3.01 9.76 -11.98
C ARG A 34 3.57 10.46 -10.76
N ARG A 35 2.99 11.60 -10.39
CA ARG A 35 3.35 12.27 -9.14
C ARG A 35 3.00 11.32 -7.99
N HIS A 36 4.03 10.81 -7.30
CA HIS A 36 3.82 10.07 -6.08
C HIS A 36 3.33 11.08 -5.04
N LYS A 37 2.02 11.08 -4.76
CA LYS A 37 1.56 11.62 -3.48
C LYS A 37 2.24 10.71 -2.47
N HIS A 38 3.19 11.24 -1.71
CA HIS A 38 3.60 10.59 -0.48
C HIS A 38 2.28 10.38 0.23
N GLY A 39 1.77 9.14 0.22
CA GLY A 39 0.66 8.81 1.09
C GLY A 39 1.15 9.31 2.42
N GLU A 40 0.43 10.26 3.03
CA GLU A 40 0.58 10.52 4.44
C GLU A 40 0.86 9.17 5.04
N ARG A 41 2.02 9.00 5.70
CA ARG A 41 2.21 7.80 6.50
C ARG A 41 0.92 7.71 7.26
N LYS A 42 0.10 6.71 6.94
CA LYS A 42 -1.19 6.52 7.59
C LYS A 42 -0.77 6.16 9.01
N ASN A 43 -0.51 7.17 9.81
CA ASN A 43 -0.11 7.07 11.20
C ASN A 43 -1.27 6.52 12.04
N THR A 44 -2.34 6.08 11.37
CA THR A 44 -3.54 5.46 11.92
C THR A 44 -3.94 4.19 11.16
N CYS A 45 -3.09 3.62 10.30
CA CYS A 45 -3.50 2.43 9.53
C CYS A 45 -3.77 1.21 10.43
N TYR A 46 -3.21 1.19 11.65
CA TYR A 46 -3.37 0.11 12.61
C TYR A 46 -3.46 0.67 14.04
N PRO A 47 -4.63 1.19 14.48
CA PRO A 47 -4.79 1.85 15.78
C PRO A 47 -4.53 0.93 16.99
N LEU A 48 -4.54 -0.38 16.74
CA LEU A 48 -4.33 -1.44 17.73
C LEU A 48 -2.92 -2.03 17.72
N ARG A 49 -2.06 -1.64 16.76
CA ARG A 49 -0.69 -2.18 16.66
C ARG A 49 0.13 -1.78 17.90
N GLY A 50 0.72 -2.75 18.58
CA GLY A 50 1.55 -2.54 19.77
C GLY A 50 0.76 -2.37 21.07
N LYS A 51 -0.57 -2.46 21.03
CA LYS A 51 -1.41 -2.45 22.23
C LYS A 51 -1.77 -3.90 22.60
N PRO A 52 -1.66 -4.31 23.88
CA PRO A 52 -2.16 -5.60 24.32
C PRO A 52 -3.69 -5.62 24.23
N ILE A 53 -4.25 -6.65 23.60
CA ILE A 53 -5.69 -6.84 23.45
C ILE A 53 -6.05 -8.13 24.18
N ARG A 54 -7.12 -8.09 24.97
CA ARG A 54 -7.66 -9.25 25.66
C ARG A 54 -9.13 -9.41 25.26
N TYR A 55 -9.47 -10.58 24.74
CA TYR A 55 -10.86 -10.98 24.56
C TYR A 55 -11.40 -11.47 25.89
N ALA A 56 -12.51 -10.88 26.35
CA ALA A 56 -13.15 -11.29 27.59
C ALA A 56 -13.82 -12.67 27.44
N ASP A 57 -14.47 -12.90 26.29
CA ASP A 57 -15.04 -14.18 25.89
C ASP A 57 -14.91 -14.35 24.38
N PRO A 58 -13.82 -14.98 23.89
CA PRO A 58 -13.56 -15.10 22.46
C PRO A 58 -14.47 -16.10 21.73
N PHE A 59 -15.17 -16.97 22.46
CA PHE A 59 -16.02 -18.03 21.88
C PHE A 59 -17.49 -17.93 22.31
N GLY A 60 -17.86 -16.90 23.08
CA GLY A 60 -19.24 -16.59 23.40
C GLY A 60 -20.07 -16.44 22.13
N SER A 61 -21.25 -17.06 22.13
CA SER A 61 -22.21 -16.87 21.03
C SER A 61 -22.62 -15.40 20.99
N VAL A 62 -22.70 -14.84 19.78
CA VAL A 62 -23.38 -13.55 19.57
C VAL A 62 -24.86 -13.76 19.93
N GLY A 63 -25.46 -12.82 20.67
CA GLY A 63 -26.88 -12.86 20.99
C GLY A 63 -27.69 -12.79 19.70
N GLU A 64 -28.79 -13.54 19.61
CA GLU A 64 -29.63 -13.49 18.40
C GLU A 64 -30.13 -12.06 18.15
N GLU A 65 -30.37 -11.28 19.21
CA GLU A 65 -30.76 -9.87 19.15
C GLU A 65 -29.73 -8.91 18.55
N ASP A 66 -28.46 -9.29 18.47
CA ASP A 66 -27.36 -8.44 17.96
C ASP A 66 -27.22 -8.52 16.43
N TRP A 67 -27.95 -9.41 15.77
CA TRP A 67 -27.98 -9.50 14.32
C TRP A 67 -28.88 -8.41 13.72
N GLU A 68 -28.27 -7.37 13.14
CA GLU A 68 -28.95 -6.31 12.38
C GLU A 68 -29.90 -6.85 11.29
N THR A 69 -29.66 -8.07 10.80
CA THR A 69 -30.50 -8.73 9.77
C THR A 69 -31.85 -9.25 10.30
N LEU A 70 -32.02 -9.34 11.62
CA LEU A 70 -33.26 -9.77 12.26
C LEU A 70 -34.14 -8.58 12.69
N ARG A 71 -33.73 -7.36 12.36
CA ARG A 71 -34.42 -6.11 12.68
C ARG A 71 -35.28 -5.58 11.52
#